data_AF-A0A8J2YAX7-F1
#
_entry.id   AF-A0A8J2YAX7-F1
#
_cell.length_a   1.000
_cell.length_b   1.000
_cell.length_c   1.000
_cell.angle_alpha   90.00
_cell.angle_beta   90.00
_cell.angle_gamma   90.00
#
_symmetry.space_group_name_H-M   'P 1'
#
loop_
_entity.id
_entity.type
_entity.pdbx_description
1 polymer ?
#
loop_
_entity_poly.entity_id
_entity_poly.type
_entity_poly.pdbx_seq_one_letter_code
_entity_poly.pdbx_strand_id
1 'polypeptide(L)'
;MVFKKNVYPYVKFPNRTLCEDILFQQRLRKKGYKIYSTDRYFYVSIRRKNKRTHTWKGTDEKVLRECTIIARTEDYKSYAKKEFM
;
A
#
# COMPACT_ATOMS: atom_id res chain seq x y z
N MET A 1 -2.83 -5.10 -3.32
CA MET A 1 -2.36 -6.37 -2.73
C MET A 1 -3.01 -7.51 -3.49
N VAL A 2 -2.25 -8.53 -3.87
CA VAL A 2 -2.75 -9.76 -4.49
C VAL A 2 -2.26 -10.96 -3.66
N PHE A 3 -3.05 -12.03 -3.59
CA PHE A 3 -2.68 -13.23 -2.83
C PHE A 3 -3.27 -14.49 -3.46
N LYS A 4 -2.66 -15.65 -3.19
CA LYS A 4 -3.14 -16.94 -3.70
C LYS A 4 -4.47 -17.30 -3.05
N LYS A 5 -5.46 -17.74 -3.85
CA LYS A 5 -6.81 -18.10 -3.36
C LYS A 5 -6.78 -19.14 -2.23
N ASN A 6 -5.83 -20.08 -2.29
CA ASN A 6 -5.67 -21.13 -1.28
C ASN A 6 -5.23 -20.62 0.11
N VAL A 7 -4.84 -19.35 0.24
CA VAL A 7 -4.54 -18.72 1.54
C VAL A 7 -5.82 -18.37 2.31
N TYR A 8 -6.91 -18.06 1.59
CA TYR A 8 -8.14 -17.53 2.20
C TYR A 8 -8.81 -18.46 3.21
N PRO A 9 -8.85 -19.80 3.05
CA PRO A 9 -9.37 -20.69 4.08
C PRO A 9 -8.62 -20.59 5.42
N TYR A 10 -7.32 -20.29 5.38
CA TYR A 10 -6.46 -20.29 6.57
C TYR A 10 -6.32 -18.90 7.22
N VAL A 11 -6.41 -17.83 6.45
CA VAL A 11 -6.32 -16.45 6.95
C VAL A 11 -7.42 -15.64 6.32
N LYS A 12 -8.27 -15.04 7.16
CA LYS A 12 -9.40 -14.20 6.75
C LYS A 12 -9.11 -12.73 7.01
N PHE A 13 -9.73 -11.87 6.22
CA PHE A 13 -9.83 -10.45 6.54
C PHE A 13 -10.63 -10.26 7.85
N PRO A 14 -10.29 -9.25 8.66
CA PRO A 14 -11.10 -8.89 9.82
C PRO A 14 -12.42 -8.25 9.35
N ASN A 15 -13.51 -8.48 10.09
CA ASN A 15 -14.79 -7.80 9.85
C ASN A 15 -14.75 -6.37 10.45
N ARG A 16 -14.27 -5.40 9.66
CA ARG A 16 -14.20 -3.96 10.00
C ARG A 16 -13.99 -3.17 8.71
N THR A 17 -13.90 -1.84 8.80
CA THR A 17 -13.81 -0.93 7.64
C THR A 17 -12.50 -0.14 7.55
N LEU A 18 -11.59 -0.33 8.52
CA LEU A 18 -10.32 0.39 8.60
C LEU A 18 -9.17 -0.58 8.89
N CYS A 19 -8.07 -0.44 8.16
CA CYS A 19 -6.85 -1.25 8.32
C CYS A 19 -7.08 -2.77 8.18
N GLU A 20 -8.04 -3.20 7.36
CA GLU A 20 -8.34 -4.62 7.15
C GLU A 20 -7.16 -5.35 6.50
N ASP A 21 -6.57 -4.73 5.49
CA ASP A 21 -5.40 -5.19 4.74
C ASP A 21 -4.14 -5.25 5.60
N ILE A 22 -3.92 -4.28 6.49
CA ILE A 22 -2.81 -4.28 7.44
C ILE A 22 -2.91 -5.49 8.38
N LEU A 23 -4.08 -5.74 8.96
CA LEU A 23 -4.23 -6.92 9.84
C LEU A 23 -4.17 -8.23 9.08
N PHE A 24 -4.70 -8.28 7.86
CA PHE A 24 -4.58 -9.45 7.03
C PHE A 24 -3.09 -9.80 6.80
N GLN A 25 -2.27 -8.82 6.43
CA GLN A 25 -0.82 -9.00 6.28
C GLN A 25 -0.12 -9.39 7.58
N GLN A 26 -0.49 -8.78 8.71
CA GLN A 26 0.06 -9.18 10.02
C GLN A 26 -0.29 -10.64 10.37
N ARG A 27 -1.54 -11.07 10.11
CA ARG A 27 -1.97 -12.47 10.33
C ARG A 27 -1.22 -13.43 9.41
N LEU A 28 -0.99 -13.06 8.16
CA LEU A 28 -0.18 -13.84 7.22
C LEU A 28 1.26 -14.01 7.74
N ARG A 29 1.92 -12.91 8.14
CA ARG A 29 3.28 -12.97 8.70
C ARG A 29 3.35 -13.85 9.95
N LYS A 30 2.37 -13.73 10.85
CA LYS A 30 2.28 -14.57 12.06
C LYS A 30 2.17 -16.07 11.75
N LYS A 31 1.62 -16.44 10.59
CA LYS A 31 1.54 -17.84 10.13
C LYS A 31 2.71 -18.28 9.24
N GLY A 32 3.76 -17.46 9.11
CA GLY A 32 4.96 -17.79 8.34
C GLY A 32 4.83 -17.58 6.83
N TYR A 33 3.76 -16.95 6.34
CA TYR A 33 3.65 -16.60 4.92
C TYR A 33 4.64 -15.50 4.56
N LYS A 34 5.34 -15.67 3.44
CA LYS A 34 6.19 -14.64 2.85
C LYS A 34 5.33 -13.58 2.16
N ILE A 35 5.61 -12.32 2.46
CA ILE A 35 4.99 -11.15 1.83
C ILE A 35 6.07 -10.43 1.06
N TYR A 36 5.76 -10.05 -0.17
CA TYR A 36 6.65 -9.31 -1.05
C TYR A 36 6.02 -7.97 -1.40
N SER A 37 6.85 -6.94 -1.53
CA SER A 37 6.47 -5.64 -2.06
C SER A 37 6.95 -5.50 -3.49
N THR A 38 6.22 -4.71 -4.28
CA THR A 38 6.70 -4.29 -5.61
C THR A 38 7.77 -3.20 -5.49
N ASP A 39 8.39 -2.86 -6.61
CA ASP A 39 9.34 -1.74 -6.75
C ASP A 39 8.58 -0.42 -6.96
N ARG A 40 9.20 0.72 -6.61
CA ARG A 40 8.63 2.07 -6.75
C ARG A 40 8.22 2.42 -8.17
N TYR A 41 8.77 1.73 -9.17
CA TYR A 41 8.50 1.96 -10.58
C TYR A 41 7.23 1.27 -11.11
N PHE A 42 6.60 0.37 -10.35
CA PHE A 42 5.45 -0.41 -10.83
C PHE A 42 4.12 -0.01 -10.18
N TYR A 43 4.13 0.93 -9.23
CA TYR A 43 2.92 1.37 -8.55
C TYR A 43 3.02 2.83 -8.13
N VAL A 44 1.99 3.60 -8.49
CA VAL A 44 1.83 4.99 -8.07
C VAL A 44 0.51 5.13 -7.32
N SER A 45 0.58 5.73 -6.13
CA SER A 45 -0.61 6.09 -5.35
C SER A 45 -0.83 7.60 -5.42
N ILE A 46 -1.99 8.01 -5.94
CA ILE A 46 -2.39 9.43 -5.98
C ILE A 46 -3.37 9.67 -4.84
N ARG A 47 -3.00 10.57 -3.93
CA ARG A 47 -3.81 10.92 -2.76
C ARG A 47 -4.65 12.16 -3.05
N ARG A 48 -5.95 12.11 -2.76
CA ARG A 48 -6.86 13.24 -2.97
C ARG A 48 -6.61 14.34 -1.93
N LYS A 49 -6.73 15.61 -2.36
CA LYS A 49 -6.67 16.78 -1.47
C LYS A 49 -7.76 16.73 -0.39
N ASN A 50 -9.00 16.49 -0.81
CA ASN A 50 -10.13 16.32 0.11
C ASN A 50 -10.22 14.85 0.58
N LYS A 51 -10.03 14.63 1.88
CA LYS A 51 -10.04 13.32 2.53
C LYS A 51 -11.36 13.01 3.26
N ARG A 52 -12.31 13.94 3.31
CA ARG A 52 -13.54 13.81 4.12
C ARG A 52 -14.40 12.60 3.72
N THR A 53 -14.44 12.29 2.43
CA THR A 53 -15.22 11.20 1.84
C THR A 53 -14.44 9.88 1.74
N HIS A 54 -13.20 9.85 2.21
CA HIS A 54 -12.39 8.63 2.22
C HIS A 54 -12.44 7.95 3.59
N THR A 55 -12.39 6.62 3.60
CA THR A 55 -12.34 5.82 4.85
C THR A 55 -11.05 6.07 5.62
N TRP A 56 -9.94 6.31 4.91
CA TRP A 56 -8.67 6.65 5.53
C TRP A 56 -8.38 8.16 5.50
N LYS A 57 -8.43 8.79 6.69
CA LYS A 57 -8.29 10.24 6.87
C LYS A 57 -6.91 10.68 7.41
N GLY A 58 -5.88 9.86 7.21
CA GLY A 58 -4.51 10.20 7.66
C GLY A 58 -4.02 11.53 7.08
N THR A 59 -3.27 12.31 7.86
CA THR A 59 -2.66 13.54 7.36
C THR A 59 -1.49 13.22 6.44
N ASP A 60 -1.14 14.15 5.55
CA ASP A 60 -0.07 13.91 4.58
C ASP A 60 1.29 13.91 5.28
N GLU A 61 1.45 14.71 6.34
CA GLU A 61 2.64 14.74 7.18
C GLU A 61 2.88 13.40 7.88
N LYS A 62 1.83 12.72 8.34
CA LYS A 62 1.94 11.40 8.96
C LYS A 62 2.41 10.34 7.97
N VAL A 63 1.97 10.44 6.71
CA VAL A 63 2.39 9.50 5.66
C VAL A 63 3.84 9.78 5.25
N LEU A 64 4.17 11.05 5.03
CA LEU A 64 5.49 11.46 4.53
C LEU A 64 6.61 11.27 5.55
N ARG A 65 6.31 11.20 6.86
CA ARG A 65 7.31 10.94 7.91
C ARG A 65 8.09 9.64 7.69
N GLU A 66 7.44 8.62 7.13
CA GLU A 66 8.03 7.31 6.87
C GLU A 66 8.60 7.20 5.43
N CYS A 67 8.73 8.33 4.72
CA CYS A 67 9.11 8.38 3.31
C CYS A 67 10.33 9.26 3.08
N THR A 68 11.07 8.97 2.02
CA THR A 68 12.10 9.87 1.47
C THR A 68 11.48 10.70 0.35
N ILE A 69 11.51 12.02 0.48
CA ILE A 69 11.05 12.94 -0.57
C ILE A 69 12.13 13.02 -1.65
N ILE A 70 11.83 12.52 -2.85
CA ILE A 70 12.77 12.53 -3.98
C ILE A 70 12.55 13.71 -4.95
N ALA A 71 11.32 14.23 -5.03
CA ALA A 71 10.96 15.34 -5.91
C ALA A 71 9.63 15.97 -5.48
N ARG A 72 9.41 17.23 -5.89
CA ARG A 72 8.10 17.88 -5.93
C ARG A 72 7.79 18.16 -7.41
N THR A 73 6.83 17.44 -7.97
CA THR A 73 6.55 17.45 -9.41
C THR A 73 5.09 17.10 -9.68
N GLU A 74 4.57 17.55 -10.82
CA GLU A 74 3.30 17.08 -11.39
C GLU A 74 3.52 15.90 -12.36
N ASP A 75 4.70 15.81 -12.96
CA ASP A 75 5.10 14.67 -13.79
C ASP A 75 5.65 13.55 -12.90
N TYR A 76 4.76 12.79 -12.28
CA TYR A 76 5.13 11.59 -11.53
C TYR A 76 5.57 10.44 -12.45
N LYS A 77 5.22 10.48 -13.75
CA LYS A 77 5.45 9.37 -14.68
C LYS A 77 6.92 9.22 -15.00
N SER A 78 7.70 10.30 -15.07
CA SER A 78 9.16 10.22 -15.24
C SER A 78 9.86 9.50 -14.08
N TYR A 79 9.29 9.55 -12.86
CA TYR A 79 9.86 8.90 -11.67
C TYR A 79 9.38 7.46 -11.45
N ALA A 80 8.30 7.07 -12.12
CA ALA A 80 7.70 5.73 -12.03
C ALA A 80 7.94 4.90 -13.30
N LYS A 81 9.13 5.05 -13.90
CA LYS A 81 9.57 4.25 -15.06
C LYS A 81 10.79 3.43 -14.68
N LYS A 82 10.76 2.15 -15.03
CA LYS A 82 11.94 1.30 -15.04
C LYS A 82 12.22 0.98 -16.50
N GLU A 83 13.37 1.43 -17.01
CA GLU A 83 13.86 0.94 -18.29
C GLU A 83 14.35 -0.49 -18.08
N PHE A 84 13.83 -1.41 -18.87
CA PHE A 84 14.36 -2.77 -18.93
C PHE A 84 15.40 -2.78 -20.05
N MET A 85 16.68 -2.89 -19.69
CA MET A 85 17.73 -3.31 -20.63
C MET A 85 17.61 -4.81 -20.91
#